data_AF-A0A933Q3F5-F1
#
_entry.id   AF-A0A933Q3F5-F1
#
_cell.length_a   1.000
_cell.length_b   1.000
_cell.length_c   1.000
_cell.angle_alpha   90.00
_cell.angle_beta   90.00
_cell.angle_gamma   90.00
#
_symmetry.space_group_name_H-M   'P 1'
#
loop_
_entity.id
_entity.type
_entity.pdbx_description
1 polymer ?
#
loop_
_entity_poly.entity_id
_entity_poly.type
_entity_poly.pdbx_seq_one_letter_code
_entity_poly.pdbx_strand_id
1 'polypeptide(L)'
;MKKLCAFMLAFFYLSAVEPPAGFFMEHGIYSAAYMSDWSKLGTGKDIAKKDLNAFHFTDVNGTTAKEKYENMSSVYLTNKAVRVSWSIPADKYKTTMFYIRECKEVIVDRLAVIQNNADNAGSQSLFIEDCDVVVVKNSYFAGAVNQVHLRIENCGYVFIDGVEIAGIDYSGNGKFRNGAGIFVEGGQMDSSGKLFRRYSSNARDIQWLTIQNCYIHDYTFGDKWENKDGIQLHSVPNGTLFNCFVENWDMKYADGAIDVSHRRTDLSNRVFRIERNIIYNCSLTKSPGTGTADDAVVWVNNIFINAFYGDYHHGWKNVFLHNTWLYDDPHANVHYKLWGFDGPAQVMYSLIVSPHSMQMIFQNADGGVEKYREYYPQRNVYALAQTTPWLVGVRKEKLTYDEWRAMGKDEGSMLLQNSGSAAITRTGDTYSISSRSPAAQFSDGVYTTTNDARYRVSRDFNGKTRPMRPTAGAIEAQ
;
A
#
# COMPACT_ATOMS: atom_id res chain seq x y z
N MET A 1 -4.23 -11.85 71.30
CA MET A 1 -3.00 -11.89 70.49
C MET A 1 -3.17 -12.95 69.40
N LYS A 2 -3.52 -12.54 68.17
CA LYS A 2 -3.69 -13.41 66.98
C LYS A 2 -2.60 -13.04 65.97
N LYS A 3 -1.86 -14.04 65.46
CA LYS A 3 -0.86 -13.85 64.40
C LYS A 3 -1.46 -14.14 63.03
N LEU A 4 -1.34 -13.16 62.14
CA LEU A 4 -1.54 -13.22 60.70
C LEU A 4 -0.38 -14.00 60.04
N CYS A 5 -0.66 -14.85 59.08
CA CYS A 5 0.30 -15.27 58.05
C CYS A 5 -0.35 -15.04 56.69
N ALA A 6 0.25 -14.13 55.93
CA ALA A 6 -0.18 -13.67 54.63
C ALA A 6 0.24 -14.66 53.53
N PHE A 7 -0.71 -15.01 52.66
CA PHE A 7 -0.46 -15.70 51.39
C PHE A 7 0.08 -14.68 50.37
N MET A 8 1.27 -14.95 49.82
CA MET A 8 1.86 -14.18 48.73
C MET A 8 1.05 -14.36 47.44
N LEU A 9 0.56 -13.25 46.88
CA LEU A 9 0.19 -13.14 45.48
C LEU A 9 1.49 -13.14 44.65
N ALA A 10 1.70 -14.19 43.85
CA ALA A 10 2.69 -14.17 42.79
C ALA A 10 2.15 -13.32 41.62
N PHE A 11 2.59 -12.06 41.54
CA PHE A 11 2.45 -11.26 40.32
C PHE A 11 3.39 -11.84 39.26
N PHE A 12 2.83 -12.51 38.26
CA PHE A 12 3.54 -12.77 37.02
C PHE A 12 3.74 -11.43 36.30
N TYR A 13 4.92 -10.83 36.47
CA TYR A 13 5.42 -9.85 35.53
C TYR A 13 5.66 -10.58 34.20
N LEU A 14 4.70 -10.46 33.28
CA LEU A 14 4.96 -10.58 31.85
C LEU A 14 5.95 -9.47 31.51
N SER A 15 7.24 -9.77 31.60
CA SER A 15 8.29 -8.95 30.99
C SER A 15 7.99 -8.93 29.50
N ALA A 16 7.43 -7.81 29.04
CA ALA A 16 7.36 -7.48 27.62
C ALA A 16 8.77 -7.66 27.07
N VAL A 17 8.90 -8.54 26.08
CA VAL A 17 10.15 -8.65 25.32
C VAL A 17 10.34 -7.27 24.70
N GLU A 18 11.28 -6.49 25.23
CA GLU A 18 11.71 -5.27 24.56
C GLU A 18 12.15 -5.68 23.15
N PRO A 19 11.59 -5.07 22.09
CA PRO A 19 12.06 -5.36 20.74
C PRO A 19 13.57 -5.09 20.68
N PRO A 20 14.34 -5.89 19.93
CA PRO A 20 15.80 -5.77 19.89
C PRO A 20 16.21 -4.31 19.69
N ALA A 21 17.11 -3.84 20.55
CA ALA A 21 17.64 -2.48 20.54
C ALA A 21 18.09 -2.11 19.12
N GLY A 22 17.39 -1.17 18.49
CA GLY A 22 17.60 -0.79 17.08
C GLY A 22 16.33 -0.45 16.30
N PHE A 23 15.13 -0.80 16.80
CA PHE A 23 13.86 -0.51 16.10
C PHE A 23 13.25 0.87 16.35
N PHE A 24 13.79 1.64 17.30
CA PHE A 24 13.29 2.96 17.65
C PHE A 24 14.38 4.00 17.45
N MET A 25 14.49 4.53 16.24
CA MET A 25 15.16 5.80 15.97
C MET A 25 14.38 6.58 14.92
N GLU A 26 14.55 7.90 14.92
CA GLU A 26 13.87 8.91 14.09
C GLU A 26 13.22 8.42 12.79
N HIS A 27 12.05 8.97 12.49
CA HIS A 27 11.29 8.64 11.28
C HIS A 27 12.20 8.64 10.04
N GLY A 28 12.56 7.45 9.54
CA GLY A 28 13.42 7.29 8.37
C GLY A 28 14.57 6.27 8.46
N ILE A 29 14.67 5.44 9.51
CA ILE A 29 15.68 4.37 9.61
C ILE A 29 15.00 3.06 9.98
N TYR A 30 14.49 2.32 8.98
CA TYR A 30 13.64 1.13 9.21
C TYR A 30 14.18 -0.16 8.60
N SER A 31 15.12 -0.04 7.66
CA SER A 31 15.85 -1.16 7.06
C SER A 31 17.12 -0.64 6.39
N ALA A 32 18.07 -1.54 6.12
CA ALA A 32 19.28 -1.18 5.37
C ALA A 32 18.96 -0.66 3.96
N ALA A 33 17.91 -1.19 3.30
CA ALA A 33 17.46 -0.73 1.98
C ALA A 33 16.89 0.70 2.06
N TYR A 34 16.04 0.97 3.05
CA TYR A 34 15.50 2.31 3.28
C TYR A 34 16.61 3.34 3.57
N MET A 35 17.69 2.93 4.24
CA MET A 35 18.84 3.79 4.51
C MET A 35 19.87 3.87 3.38
N SER A 36 19.70 3.09 2.29
CA SER A 36 20.68 2.99 1.21
C SER A 36 20.56 4.13 0.19
N ASP A 37 21.51 4.18 -0.76
CA ASP A 37 21.43 5.04 -1.94
C ASP A 37 20.36 4.50 -2.92
N TRP A 38 19.17 5.08 -2.88
CA TRP A 38 18.00 4.68 -3.66
C TRP A 38 18.19 4.83 -5.17
N SER A 39 19.17 5.61 -5.67
CA SER A 39 19.47 5.67 -7.11
C SER A 39 20.10 4.39 -7.65
N LYS A 40 20.68 3.58 -6.76
CA LYS A 40 21.26 2.27 -7.08
C LYS A 40 20.36 1.12 -6.68
N LEU A 41 19.26 1.42 -5.99
CA LEU A 41 18.33 0.42 -5.53
C LEU A 41 17.43 0.02 -6.70
N GLY A 42 17.42 -1.26 -7.03
CA GLY A 42 16.43 -1.80 -7.96
C GLY A 42 15.01 -1.51 -7.49
N THR A 43 14.05 -1.61 -8.40
CA THR A 43 12.64 -1.51 -8.03
C THR A 43 12.21 -2.74 -7.22
N GLY A 44 11.04 -2.68 -6.56
CA GLY A 44 10.45 -3.86 -5.93
C GLY A 44 10.33 -5.06 -6.87
N LYS A 45 10.11 -4.81 -8.18
CA LYS A 45 10.11 -5.82 -9.23
C LYS A 45 11.48 -6.47 -9.40
N ASP A 46 12.55 -5.68 -9.52
CA ASP A 46 13.91 -6.21 -9.72
C ASP A 46 14.42 -7.02 -8.53
N ILE A 47 14.00 -6.64 -7.31
CA ILE A 47 14.45 -7.28 -6.07
C ILE A 47 13.58 -8.50 -5.72
N ALA A 48 12.25 -8.39 -5.85
CA ALA A 48 11.34 -9.44 -5.41
C ALA A 48 11.23 -10.58 -6.41
N LYS A 49 11.31 -10.30 -7.72
CA LYS A 49 11.04 -11.28 -8.77
C LYS A 49 11.91 -12.51 -8.62
N LYS A 50 11.28 -13.69 -8.59
CA LYS A 50 11.95 -14.97 -8.37
C LYS A 50 12.20 -15.69 -9.69
N ASP A 51 13.34 -16.36 -9.74
CA ASP A 51 13.56 -17.41 -10.73
C ASP A 51 12.80 -18.67 -10.29
N LEU A 52 11.71 -18.99 -10.97
CA LEU A 52 10.88 -20.15 -10.63
C LEU A 52 11.63 -21.48 -10.83
N ASN A 53 12.69 -21.52 -11.64
CA ASN A 53 13.52 -22.72 -11.81
C ASN A 53 14.38 -23.02 -10.57
N ALA A 54 14.59 -22.02 -9.70
CA ALA A 54 15.30 -22.20 -8.44
C ALA A 54 14.47 -22.93 -7.37
N PHE A 55 13.16 -23.14 -7.60
CA PHE A 55 12.29 -23.86 -6.69
C PHE A 55 11.99 -25.28 -7.18
N HIS A 56 12.12 -26.25 -6.28
CA HIS A 56 11.64 -27.61 -6.49
C HIS A 56 10.24 -27.77 -5.88
N PHE A 57 9.21 -27.48 -6.67
CA PHE A 57 7.82 -27.57 -6.21
C PHE A 57 7.37 -29.02 -6.04
N THR A 58 6.81 -29.32 -4.86
CA THR A 58 6.08 -30.57 -4.61
C THR A 58 4.59 -30.37 -4.83
N ASP A 59 3.96 -31.18 -5.68
CA ASP A 59 2.50 -31.18 -5.84
C ASP A 59 1.83 -31.84 -4.64
N VAL A 60 0.86 -31.16 -4.02
CA VAL A 60 0.18 -31.61 -2.80
C VAL A 60 -1.33 -31.41 -2.87
N ASN A 61 -2.07 -32.31 -2.22
CA ASN A 61 -3.48 -32.09 -1.89
C ASN A 61 -3.56 -31.24 -0.61
N GLY A 62 -4.02 -29.99 -0.71
CA GLY A 62 -4.09 -29.05 0.40
C GLY A 62 -4.99 -29.52 1.54
N THR A 63 -6.04 -30.30 1.24
CA THR A 63 -6.97 -30.82 2.25
C THR A 63 -6.25 -31.72 3.26
N THR A 64 -5.17 -32.40 2.86
CA THR A 64 -4.39 -33.28 3.73
C THR A 64 -3.00 -32.73 4.07
N ALA A 65 -2.40 -31.90 3.21
CA ALA A 65 -1.02 -31.44 3.35
C ALA A 65 -0.86 -30.07 4.04
N LYS A 66 -1.96 -29.38 4.35
CA LYS A 66 -1.90 -28.09 5.04
C LYS A 66 -1.19 -28.21 6.39
N GLU A 67 -0.47 -27.16 6.77
CA GLU A 67 0.29 -27.10 8.01
C GLU A 67 -0.25 -26.05 8.96
N LYS A 68 -0.30 -26.43 10.23
CA LYS A 68 -0.84 -25.62 11.32
C LYS A 68 0.17 -25.52 12.46
N TYR A 69 0.45 -24.31 12.90
CA TYR A 69 1.35 -24.01 14.01
C TYR A 69 0.62 -23.13 15.02
N GLU A 70 0.55 -23.56 16.28
CA GLU A 70 -0.21 -22.85 17.31
C GLU A 70 0.54 -22.82 18.63
N ASN A 71 0.46 -21.69 19.35
CA ASN A 71 0.95 -21.57 20.73
C ASN A 71 2.45 -21.92 20.88
N MET A 72 3.25 -21.66 19.85
CA MET A 72 4.69 -21.94 19.84
C MET A 72 5.50 -20.72 20.26
N SER A 73 6.65 -20.94 20.89
CA SER A 73 7.58 -19.82 21.17
C SER A 73 8.15 -19.24 19.88
N SER A 74 8.49 -20.09 18.90
CA SER A 74 9.06 -19.68 17.62
C SER A 74 8.63 -20.62 16.50
N VAL A 75 8.33 -20.09 15.33
CA VAL A 75 8.06 -20.84 14.10
C VAL A 75 9.03 -20.39 13.02
N TYR A 76 9.78 -21.32 12.44
CA TYR A 76 10.67 -21.08 11.31
C TYR A 76 10.20 -21.89 10.10
N LEU A 77 9.59 -21.23 9.13
CA LEU A 77 9.11 -21.86 7.90
C LEU A 77 10.02 -21.44 6.74
N THR A 78 10.96 -22.31 6.36
CA THR A 78 12.00 -21.95 5.39
C THR A 78 12.19 -22.98 4.27
N ASN A 79 12.58 -22.50 3.08
CA ASN A 79 12.96 -23.32 1.92
C ASN A 79 11.91 -24.37 1.53
N LYS A 80 10.66 -23.95 1.45
CA LYS A 80 9.55 -24.85 1.12
C LYS A 80 8.83 -24.37 -0.12
N ALA A 81 8.65 -25.26 -1.09
CA ALA A 81 7.97 -24.96 -2.33
C ALA A 81 6.87 -26.00 -2.60
N VAL A 82 5.62 -25.56 -2.67
CA VAL A 82 4.46 -26.44 -2.89
C VAL A 82 3.54 -25.92 -3.99
N ARG A 83 3.00 -26.86 -4.78
CA ARG A 83 1.91 -26.66 -5.73
C ARG A 83 0.66 -27.32 -5.15
N VAL A 84 -0.27 -26.52 -4.66
CA VAL A 84 -1.41 -27.02 -3.88
C VAL A 84 -2.67 -27.10 -4.74
N SER A 85 -3.39 -28.23 -4.64
CA SER A 85 -4.76 -28.38 -5.13
C SER A 85 -5.72 -28.68 -3.98
N TRP A 86 -6.92 -28.11 -4.00
CA TRP A 86 -7.98 -28.31 -3.02
C TRP A 86 -9.12 -29.12 -3.63
N SER A 87 -9.70 -30.03 -2.83
CA SER A 87 -10.87 -30.84 -3.22
C SER A 87 -12.16 -30.41 -2.53
N ILE A 88 -12.14 -29.27 -1.83
CA ILE A 88 -13.29 -28.71 -1.10
C ILE A 88 -13.42 -27.22 -1.43
N PRO A 89 -14.62 -26.62 -1.30
CA PRO A 89 -14.82 -25.19 -1.49
C PRO A 89 -14.00 -24.35 -0.50
N ALA A 90 -13.74 -23.10 -0.88
CA ALA A 90 -12.97 -22.15 -0.09
C ALA A 90 -13.58 -21.91 1.31
N ASP A 91 -12.71 -21.95 2.31
CA ASP A 91 -12.99 -21.75 3.72
C ASP A 91 -11.72 -21.19 4.38
N LYS A 92 -11.87 -20.09 5.15
CA LYS A 92 -10.77 -19.32 5.76
C LYS A 92 -9.77 -20.19 6.52
N TYR A 93 -10.21 -21.28 7.15
CA TYR A 93 -9.33 -22.13 7.96
C TYR A 93 -9.09 -23.50 7.31
N LYS A 94 -10.06 -24.01 6.54
CA LYS A 94 -9.95 -25.35 5.97
C LYS A 94 -9.12 -25.39 4.70
N THR A 95 -9.08 -24.28 3.95
CA THR A 95 -8.40 -24.17 2.65
C THR A 95 -7.22 -23.20 2.67
N THR A 96 -6.50 -23.20 3.77
CA THR A 96 -5.31 -22.36 3.98
C THR A 96 -4.10 -23.24 4.12
N MET A 97 -3.10 -23.05 3.26
CA MET A 97 -1.97 -23.98 3.16
C MET A 97 -1.07 -23.92 4.41
N PHE A 98 -0.76 -22.72 4.89
CA PHE A 98 0.01 -22.51 6.12
C PHE A 98 -0.78 -21.60 7.05
N TYR A 99 -1.12 -22.11 8.23
CA TYR A 99 -1.82 -21.36 9.26
C TYR A 99 -1.00 -21.32 10.55
N ILE A 100 -0.63 -20.12 10.99
CA ILE A 100 0.21 -19.88 12.16
C ILE A 100 -0.55 -18.97 13.12
N ARG A 101 -0.68 -19.34 14.39
CA ARG A 101 -1.32 -18.47 15.38
C ARG A 101 -0.73 -18.51 16.77
N GLU A 102 -0.92 -17.42 17.51
CA GLU A 102 -0.56 -17.32 18.94
C GLU A 102 0.91 -17.68 19.21
N CYS A 103 1.81 -17.30 18.29
CA CYS A 103 3.24 -17.55 18.41
C CYS A 103 4.00 -16.27 18.81
N LYS A 104 5.09 -16.38 19.57
CA LYS A 104 5.87 -15.17 19.92
C LYS A 104 6.66 -14.66 18.71
N GLU A 105 7.39 -15.55 18.04
CA GLU A 105 8.17 -15.20 16.85
C GLU A 105 7.81 -16.12 15.68
N VAL A 106 7.61 -15.52 14.50
CA VAL A 106 7.37 -16.24 13.24
C VAL A 106 8.32 -15.70 12.19
N ILE A 107 9.17 -16.57 11.64
CA ILE A 107 10.09 -16.25 10.55
C ILE A 107 9.78 -17.18 9.37
N VAL A 108 9.32 -16.57 8.28
CA VAL A 108 9.09 -17.22 6.98
C VAL A 108 10.13 -16.71 6.00
N ASP A 109 10.89 -17.62 5.39
CA ASP A 109 11.95 -17.27 4.41
C ASP A 109 11.97 -18.26 3.25
N ARG A 110 11.90 -17.77 2.01
CA ARG A 110 11.89 -18.63 0.82
C ARG A 110 10.77 -19.68 0.87
N LEU A 111 9.56 -19.24 1.23
CA LEU A 111 8.35 -20.01 1.08
C LEU A 111 7.77 -19.75 -0.31
N ALA A 112 7.47 -20.80 -1.07
CA ALA A 112 6.84 -20.71 -2.39
C ALA A 112 5.53 -21.53 -2.40
N VAL A 113 4.42 -20.90 -2.77
CA VAL A 113 3.11 -21.56 -2.88
C VAL A 113 2.45 -21.20 -4.20
N ILE A 114 2.15 -22.21 -5.01
CA ILE A 114 1.33 -22.08 -6.22
C ILE A 114 -0.02 -22.73 -5.97
N GLN A 115 -1.09 -21.99 -6.12
CA GLN A 115 -2.47 -22.49 -6.07
C GLN A 115 -2.83 -23.02 -7.46
N ASN A 116 -3.12 -24.31 -7.58
CA ASN A 116 -3.34 -24.94 -8.88
C ASN A 116 -4.81 -24.89 -9.33
N ASN A 117 -5.74 -24.59 -8.42
CA ASN A 117 -7.16 -24.47 -8.74
C ASN A 117 -7.49 -23.10 -9.37
N ALA A 118 -8.02 -23.08 -10.59
CA ALA A 118 -8.48 -21.85 -11.23
C ALA A 118 -9.78 -21.27 -10.62
N ASP A 119 -10.54 -22.09 -9.89
CA ASP A 119 -11.88 -21.78 -9.35
C ASP A 119 -11.85 -21.13 -7.95
N ASN A 120 -10.68 -20.66 -7.51
CA ASN A 120 -10.48 -20.04 -6.19
C ASN A 120 -10.74 -20.98 -5.00
N ALA A 121 -10.59 -22.30 -5.14
CA ALA A 121 -10.84 -23.23 -4.02
C ALA A 121 -9.94 -23.02 -2.79
N GLY A 122 -8.74 -22.44 -2.95
CA GLY A 122 -7.88 -22.04 -1.83
C GLY A 122 -8.32 -20.72 -1.21
N SER A 123 -8.38 -20.59 0.12
CA SER A 123 -8.71 -19.33 0.78
C SER A 123 -7.49 -18.42 0.97
N GLN A 124 -6.41 -18.94 1.55
CA GLN A 124 -5.13 -18.25 1.66
C GLN A 124 -3.93 -19.17 1.38
N SER A 125 -2.80 -18.58 1.01
CA SER A 125 -1.52 -19.31 0.92
C SER A 125 -0.83 -19.36 2.28
N LEU A 126 -0.74 -18.22 2.96
CA LEU A 126 -0.17 -18.07 4.29
C LEU A 126 -1.07 -17.16 5.13
N PHE A 127 -1.52 -17.66 6.29
CA PHE A 127 -2.28 -16.90 7.26
C PHE A 127 -1.59 -16.95 8.62
N ILE A 128 -1.24 -15.78 9.14
CA ILE A 128 -0.59 -15.59 10.44
C ILE A 128 -1.50 -14.70 11.30
N GLU A 129 -1.86 -15.13 12.52
CA GLU A 129 -2.63 -14.28 13.43
C GLU A 129 -2.14 -14.31 14.88
N ASP A 130 -2.39 -13.22 15.61
CA ASP A 130 -2.17 -13.11 17.06
C ASP A 130 -0.72 -13.41 17.51
N CYS A 131 0.25 -13.11 16.65
CA CYS A 131 1.67 -13.32 16.94
C CYS A 131 2.37 -12.04 17.41
N ASP A 132 3.41 -12.13 18.24
CA ASP A 132 4.10 -10.93 18.73
C ASP A 132 4.99 -10.31 17.64
N VAL A 133 5.79 -11.13 16.95
CA VAL A 133 6.69 -10.72 15.86
C VAL A 133 6.53 -11.64 14.64
N VAL A 134 6.39 -11.04 13.47
CA VAL A 134 6.25 -11.74 12.19
C VAL A 134 7.23 -11.16 11.17
N VAL A 135 8.05 -12.03 10.60
CA VAL A 135 8.97 -11.71 9.49
C VAL A 135 8.65 -12.64 8.33
N VAL A 136 8.29 -12.09 7.17
CA VAL A 136 8.11 -12.83 5.92
C VAL A 136 9.07 -12.27 4.89
N LYS A 137 9.99 -13.09 4.39
CA LYS A 137 10.98 -12.63 3.42
C LYS A 137 11.18 -13.59 2.25
N ASN A 138 11.61 -13.03 1.12
CA ASN A 138 12.04 -13.79 -0.07
C ASN A 138 11.05 -14.86 -0.55
N SER A 139 9.75 -14.64 -0.33
CA SER A 139 8.71 -15.65 -0.56
C SER A 139 7.95 -15.39 -1.87
N TYR A 140 7.34 -16.42 -2.43
CA TYR A 140 6.61 -16.40 -3.69
C TYR A 140 5.21 -17.00 -3.51
N PHE A 141 4.18 -16.29 -3.91
CA PHE A 141 2.81 -16.80 -3.86
C PHE A 141 2.14 -16.58 -5.21
N ALA A 142 1.45 -17.58 -5.75
CA ALA A 142 0.82 -17.41 -7.05
C ALA A 142 -0.48 -18.19 -7.22
N GLY A 143 -1.33 -17.67 -8.11
CA GLY A 143 -2.56 -18.32 -8.54
C GLY A 143 -3.83 -17.81 -7.87
N ALA A 144 -4.96 -18.40 -8.23
CA ALA A 144 -6.27 -17.98 -7.77
C ALA A 144 -6.49 -18.41 -6.30
N VAL A 145 -6.74 -17.43 -5.42
CA VAL A 145 -7.33 -17.68 -4.09
C VAL A 145 -8.63 -16.90 -3.92
N ASN A 146 -9.55 -17.45 -3.13
CA ASN A 146 -10.82 -16.81 -2.81
C ASN A 146 -10.62 -15.50 -2.05
N GLN A 147 -9.63 -15.44 -1.17
CA GLN A 147 -9.34 -14.24 -0.39
C GLN A 147 -7.98 -13.67 -0.79
N VAL A 148 -6.94 -13.96 -0.02
CA VAL A 148 -5.65 -13.27 -0.09
C VAL A 148 -4.49 -14.26 0.04
N HIS A 149 -3.37 -14.02 -0.64
CA HIS A 149 -2.20 -14.89 -0.53
C HIS A 149 -1.54 -14.83 0.84
N LEU A 150 -1.17 -13.63 1.29
CA LEU A 150 -0.53 -13.39 2.58
C LEU A 150 -1.47 -12.60 3.49
N ARG A 151 -2.03 -13.25 4.51
CA ARG A 151 -2.88 -12.63 5.52
C ARG A 151 -2.16 -12.55 6.86
N ILE A 152 -2.15 -11.36 7.45
CA ILE A 152 -1.63 -11.12 8.80
C ILE A 152 -2.70 -10.39 9.62
N GLU A 153 -3.15 -10.99 10.71
CA GLU A 153 -4.18 -10.40 11.58
C GLU A 153 -3.67 -10.25 13.01
N ASN A 154 -3.85 -9.07 13.60
CA ASN A 154 -3.57 -8.82 15.02
C ASN A 154 -2.16 -9.23 15.48
N CYS A 155 -1.13 -8.95 14.67
CA CYS A 155 0.27 -9.23 15.02
C CYS A 155 0.97 -7.97 15.52
N GLY A 156 1.86 -8.09 16.52
CA GLY A 156 2.50 -6.93 17.16
C GLY A 156 3.47 -6.17 16.23
N TYR A 157 4.50 -6.85 15.73
CA TYR A 157 5.48 -6.28 14.79
C TYR A 157 5.51 -7.10 13.52
N VAL A 158 5.39 -6.45 12.36
CA VAL A 158 5.27 -7.13 11.07
C VAL A 158 6.30 -6.59 10.08
N PHE A 159 7.11 -7.49 9.52
CA PHE A 159 8.13 -7.20 8.52
C PHE A 159 7.94 -8.10 7.31
N ILE A 160 7.64 -7.51 6.15
CA ILE A 160 7.49 -8.20 4.87
C ILE A 160 8.52 -7.64 3.89
N ASP A 161 9.39 -8.48 3.33
CA ASP A 161 10.49 -8.04 2.47
C ASP A 161 10.75 -8.98 1.28
N GLY A 162 10.85 -8.46 0.07
CA GLY A 162 11.25 -9.30 -1.07
C GLY A 162 10.22 -10.36 -1.44
N VAL A 163 8.93 -10.09 -1.20
CA VAL A 163 7.83 -11.01 -1.52
C VAL A 163 7.28 -10.74 -2.92
N GLU A 164 7.13 -11.80 -3.71
CA GLU A 164 6.46 -11.75 -5.01
C GLU A 164 5.09 -12.44 -4.93
N ILE A 165 4.06 -11.80 -5.49
CA ILE A 165 2.72 -12.34 -5.64
C ILE A 165 2.29 -12.22 -7.10
N ALA A 166 1.96 -13.34 -7.74
CA ALA A 166 1.73 -13.39 -9.19
C ALA A 166 0.41 -14.07 -9.55
N GLY A 167 -0.28 -13.56 -10.57
CA GLY A 167 -1.37 -14.29 -11.20
C GLY A 167 -0.87 -15.47 -12.04
N ILE A 168 -1.76 -16.42 -12.30
CA ILE A 168 -1.50 -17.57 -13.17
C ILE A 168 -2.47 -17.55 -14.35
N ASP A 169 -1.93 -17.74 -15.55
CA ASP A 169 -2.72 -18.03 -16.74
C ASP A 169 -3.02 -19.53 -16.81
N TYR A 170 -4.11 -19.92 -16.16
CA TYR A 170 -4.58 -21.31 -16.11
C TYR A 170 -5.02 -21.85 -17.49
N SER A 171 -5.31 -20.96 -18.44
CA SER A 171 -5.87 -21.31 -19.74
C SER A 171 -4.90 -21.17 -20.91
N GLY A 172 -3.72 -20.59 -20.70
CA GLY A 172 -2.73 -20.34 -21.74
C GLY A 172 -3.15 -19.30 -22.78
N ASN A 173 -4.02 -18.34 -22.42
CA ASN A 173 -4.56 -17.33 -23.33
C ASN A 173 -4.20 -15.88 -22.96
N GLY A 174 -3.21 -15.69 -22.07
CA GLY A 174 -2.75 -14.40 -21.57
C GLY A 174 -3.67 -13.75 -20.52
N LYS A 175 -4.60 -14.50 -19.92
CA LYS A 175 -5.51 -14.01 -18.87
C LYS A 175 -5.12 -14.59 -17.52
N PHE A 176 -4.64 -13.73 -16.65
CA PHE A 176 -4.06 -14.15 -15.37
C PHE A 176 -5.08 -14.00 -14.24
N ARG A 177 -5.33 -15.09 -13.52
CA ARG A 177 -6.18 -15.12 -12.31
C ARG A 177 -5.29 -15.07 -11.07
N ASN A 178 -5.70 -14.28 -10.10
CA ASN A 178 -5.01 -14.10 -8.83
C ASN A 178 -6.05 -14.03 -7.68
N GLY A 179 -5.60 -14.03 -6.43
CA GLY A 179 -6.35 -13.49 -5.31
C GLY A 179 -5.92 -12.08 -4.94
N ALA A 180 -6.36 -11.58 -3.79
CA ALA A 180 -5.72 -10.41 -3.17
C ALA A 180 -4.27 -10.75 -2.81
N GLY A 181 -3.39 -9.74 -2.75
CA GLY A 181 -1.97 -9.96 -2.49
C GLY A 181 -1.64 -10.07 -1.00
N ILE A 182 -1.33 -8.94 -0.37
CA ILE A 182 -0.99 -8.85 1.05
C ILE A 182 -2.16 -8.19 1.79
N PHE A 183 -2.63 -8.80 2.88
CA PHE A 183 -3.64 -8.20 3.76
C PHE A 183 -3.15 -8.17 5.20
N VAL A 184 -3.09 -6.96 5.78
CA VAL A 184 -2.76 -6.73 7.18
C VAL A 184 -3.96 -6.08 7.89
N GLU A 185 -4.47 -6.72 8.94
CA GLU A 185 -5.65 -6.29 9.69
C GLU A 185 -5.34 -6.11 11.18
N GLY A 186 -5.49 -4.88 11.67
CA GLY A 186 -5.36 -4.50 13.09
C GLY A 186 -6.69 -4.29 13.82
N GLY A 187 -7.81 -4.56 13.15
CA GLY A 187 -9.17 -4.42 13.63
C GLY A 187 -9.94 -3.32 12.90
N GLN A 188 -11.27 -3.42 12.94
CA GLN A 188 -12.19 -2.39 12.42
C GLN A 188 -13.31 -2.09 13.41
N MET A 189 -13.60 -0.80 13.58
CA MET A 189 -14.72 -0.26 14.35
C MET A 189 -15.93 0.04 13.46
N ASP A 190 -17.12 -0.16 14.01
CA ASP A 190 -18.38 0.22 13.39
C ASP A 190 -18.69 1.70 13.66
N SER A 191 -19.80 2.19 13.11
CA SER A 191 -20.24 3.58 13.30
C SER A 191 -20.60 3.94 14.75
N SER A 192 -20.73 2.96 15.65
CA SER A 192 -20.94 3.19 17.09
C SER A 192 -19.62 3.24 17.88
N GLY A 193 -18.47 3.04 17.21
CA GLY A 193 -17.16 2.95 17.84
C GLY A 193 -16.87 1.59 18.45
N LYS A 194 -17.69 0.56 18.16
CA LYS A 194 -17.47 -0.79 18.67
C LYS A 194 -16.58 -1.57 17.70
N LEU A 195 -15.55 -2.24 18.24
CA LEU A 195 -14.74 -3.19 17.46
C LEU A 195 -15.60 -4.37 17.00
N PHE A 196 -15.69 -4.59 15.69
CA PHE A 196 -16.47 -5.70 15.11
C PHE A 196 -15.66 -6.62 14.19
N ARG A 197 -14.47 -6.21 13.72
CA ARG A 197 -13.52 -7.11 13.03
C ARG A 197 -12.26 -7.35 13.86
N ARG A 198 -12.43 -7.89 15.07
CA ARG A 198 -11.32 -8.38 15.90
C ARG A 198 -11.76 -9.70 16.52
N TYR A 199 -11.53 -10.79 15.79
CA TYR A 199 -12.18 -12.07 16.07
C TYR A 199 -11.49 -12.90 17.15
N SER A 200 -10.22 -12.62 17.44
CA SER A 200 -9.43 -13.38 18.43
C SER A 200 -9.45 -12.73 19.81
N SER A 201 -9.51 -13.57 20.84
CA SER A 201 -9.35 -13.18 22.25
C SER A 201 -7.92 -12.77 22.61
N ASN A 202 -6.94 -13.16 21.80
CA ASN A 202 -5.51 -12.90 22.02
C ASN A 202 -4.92 -11.91 21.01
N ALA A 203 -5.77 -11.16 20.31
CA ALA A 203 -5.37 -10.20 19.30
C ALA A 203 -4.37 -9.17 19.82
N ARG A 204 -3.24 -8.97 19.11
CA ARG A 204 -2.31 -7.86 19.36
C ARG A 204 -2.73 -6.63 18.57
N ASP A 205 -2.49 -5.46 19.16
CA ASP A 205 -2.47 -4.24 18.38
C ASP A 205 -1.14 -4.18 17.61
N ILE A 206 -1.23 -3.93 16.32
CA ILE A 206 -0.04 -3.76 15.49
C ILE A 206 0.69 -2.51 15.97
N GLN A 207 1.92 -2.67 16.44
CA GLN A 207 2.78 -1.59 16.92
C GLN A 207 3.62 -1.02 15.78
N TRP A 208 4.07 -1.88 14.88
CA TRP A 208 4.90 -1.52 13.74
C TRP A 208 4.62 -2.39 12.52
N LEU A 209 4.62 -1.79 11.33
CA LEU A 209 4.52 -2.49 10.05
C LEU A 209 5.58 -1.99 9.08
N THR A 210 6.31 -2.91 8.45
CA THR A 210 7.17 -2.63 7.30
C THR A 210 6.85 -3.62 6.20
N ILE A 211 6.52 -3.10 5.02
CA ILE A 211 6.40 -3.88 3.79
C ILE A 211 7.36 -3.24 2.80
N GLN A 212 8.31 -4.00 2.28
CA GLN A 212 9.30 -3.43 1.38
C GLN A 212 9.75 -4.38 0.28
N ASN A 213 10.24 -3.80 -0.82
CA ASN A 213 10.80 -4.54 -1.95
C ASN A 213 9.88 -5.68 -2.41
N CYS A 214 8.56 -5.47 -2.44
CA CYS A 214 7.60 -6.49 -2.86
C CYS A 214 7.14 -6.24 -4.29
N TYR A 215 6.70 -7.29 -4.98
CA TYR A 215 6.18 -7.24 -6.33
C TYR A 215 4.87 -8.00 -6.44
N ILE A 216 3.78 -7.31 -6.76
CA ILE A 216 2.43 -7.88 -6.84
C ILE A 216 1.90 -7.64 -8.25
N HIS A 217 1.59 -8.71 -8.99
CA HIS A 217 1.31 -8.55 -10.42
C HIS A 217 0.31 -9.54 -11.01
N ASP A 218 -0.15 -9.17 -12.21
CA ASP A 218 -0.93 -9.97 -13.14
C ASP A 218 -2.28 -10.44 -12.59
N TYR A 219 -3.10 -9.51 -12.10
CA TYR A 219 -4.52 -9.79 -11.86
C TYR A 219 -5.40 -9.11 -12.92
N THR A 220 -5.47 -9.78 -14.08
CA THR A 220 -6.11 -9.26 -15.30
C THR A 220 -7.39 -10.01 -15.68
N PHE A 221 -7.78 -11.04 -14.92
CA PHE A 221 -8.97 -11.82 -15.19
C PHE A 221 -9.58 -12.43 -13.92
N GLY A 222 -10.90 -12.40 -13.83
CA GLY A 222 -11.71 -13.01 -12.77
C GLY A 222 -13.16 -13.17 -13.22
N ASP A 223 -13.99 -13.81 -12.39
CA ASP A 223 -15.38 -14.11 -12.77
C ASP A 223 -16.31 -12.90 -12.63
N LYS A 224 -15.99 -12.01 -11.69
CA LYS A 224 -16.71 -10.78 -11.37
C LYS A 224 -15.79 -9.84 -10.59
N TRP A 225 -16.25 -8.61 -10.38
CA TRP A 225 -15.62 -7.70 -9.43
C TRP A 225 -15.63 -8.30 -8.02
N GLU A 226 -14.48 -8.25 -7.34
CA GLU A 226 -14.32 -8.64 -5.96
C GLU A 226 -13.43 -7.62 -5.24
N ASN A 227 -13.67 -7.41 -3.95
CA ASN A 227 -12.81 -6.57 -3.11
C ASN A 227 -11.48 -7.31 -2.83
N LYS A 228 -10.59 -7.30 -3.83
CA LYS A 228 -9.29 -7.96 -3.81
C LYS A 228 -8.21 -6.94 -4.16
N ASP A 229 -7.61 -6.37 -3.13
CA ASP A 229 -6.52 -5.42 -3.31
C ASP A 229 -5.17 -6.12 -3.47
N GLY A 230 -4.23 -5.47 -4.16
CA GLY A 230 -2.85 -5.93 -4.24
C GLY A 230 -2.18 -5.89 -2.87
N ILE A 231 -2.30 -4.77 -2.17
CA ILE A 231 -1.92 -4.59 -0.77
C ILE A 231 -3.07 -3.91 -0.04
N GLN A 232 -3.63 -4.58 0.98
CA GLN A 232 -4.70 -4.05 1.82
C GLN A 232 -4.22 -3.91 3.26
N LEU A 233 -4.30 -2.71 3.82
CA LEU A 233 -3.87 -2.40 5.18
C LEU A 233 -5.02 -1.74 5.93
N HIS A 234 -5.58 -2.45 6.91
CA HIS A 234 -6.63 -1.93 7.79
C HIS A 234 -6.07 -1.53 9.14
N SER A 235 -6.39 -0.31 9.56
CA SER A 235 -5.95 0.27 10.83
C SER A 235 -4.43 0.28 10.95
N VAL A 236 -3.79 0.94 9.99
CA VAL A 236 -2.33 0.98 9.91
C VAL A 236 -1.69 1.50 11.20
N PRO A 237 -0.59 0.85 11.65
CA PRO A 237 0.20 1.33 12.77
C PRO A 237 1.16 2.44 12.30
N ASN A 238 2.15 2.75 13.14
CA ASN A 238 3.35 3.41 12.63
C ASN A 238 4.12 2.45 11.73
N GLY A 239 4.66 2.94 10.62
CA GLY A 239 5.34 2.03 9.70
C GLY A 239 5.59 2.57 8.31
N THR A 240 6.00 1.67 7.42
CA THR A 240 6.26 2.00 6.02
C THR A 240 5.86 0.93 5.02
N LEU A 241 5.42 1.37 3.85
CA LEU A 241 5.34 0.60 2.61
C LEU A 241 6.34 1.21 1.64
N PHE A 242 7.44 0.53 1.37
CA PHE A 242 8.60 1.10 0.70
C PHE A 242 9.06 0.29 -0.52
N ASN A 243 9.33 0.94 -1.63
CA ASN A 243 9.90 0.28 -2.81
C ASN A 243 9.12 -0.97 -3.28
N CYS A 244 7.79 -0.95 -3.22
CA CYS A 244 6.96 -2.01 -3.76
C CYS A 244 6.52 -1.67 -5.18
N PHE A 245 6.33 -2.70 -6.00
CA PHE A 245 5.85 -2.60 -7.38
C PHE A 245 4.54 -3.36 -7.49
N VAL A 246 3.46 -2.69 -7.91
CA VAL A 246 2.18 -3.33 -8.20
C VAL A 246 1.86 -3.10 -9.67
N GLU A 247 1.60 -4.16 -10.44
CA GLU A 247 1.28 -4.02 -11.85
C GLU A 247 0.13 -4.88 -12.36
N ASN A 248 -0.55 -4.40 -13.40
CA ASN A 248 -1.62 -5.11 -14.09
C ASN A 248 -2.72 -5.58 -13.12
N TRP A 249 -3.21 -4.66 -12.29
CA TRP A 249 -4.25 -4.91 -11.29
C TRP A 249 -5.56 -4.26 -11.73
N ASP A 250 -6.43 -5.04 -12.39
CA ASP A 250 -7.62 -4.53 -13.07
C ASP A 250 -8.85 -4.51 -12.16
N MET A 251 -9.40 -3.32 -11.88
CA MET A 251 -10.62 -3.14 -11.07
C MET A 251 -11.87 -3.79 -11.67
N LYS A 252 -11.83 -4.30 -12.89
CA LYS A 252 -12.93 -5.10 -13.44
C LYS A 252 -13.10 -6.42 -12.68
N TYR A 253 -12.01 -6.95 -12.14
CA TYR A 253 -11.92 -8.26 -11.50
C TYR A 253 -11.38 -8.18 -10.07
N ALA A 254 -10.56 -7.17 -9.80
CA ALA A 254 -9.96 -6.86 -8.52
C ALA A 254 -10.57 -5.55 -7.96
N ASP A 255 -9.92 -4.98 -6.94
CA ASP A 255 -10.25 -3.64 -6.44
C ASP A 255 -9.07 -2.66 -6.62
N GLY A 256 -8.38 -2.24 -5.56
CA GLY A 256 -7.23 -1.33 -5.62
C GLY A 256 -5.88 -2.05 -5.65
N ALA A 257 -4.88 -1.49 -6.30
CA ALA A 257 -3.50 -1.92 -6.15
C ALA A 257 -3.01 -1.77 -4.70
N ILE A 258 -3.37 -0.65 -4.06
CA ILE A 258 -3.08 -0.37 -2.66
C ILE A 258 -4.36 0.21 -2.02
N ASP A 259 -4.81 -0.42 -0.93
CA ASP A 259 -5.82 0.07 0.01
C ASP A 259 -5.15 0.28 1.37
N VAL A 260 -5.08 1.53 1.81
CA VAL A 260 -4.51 1.87 3.11
C VAL A 260 -5.49 2.69 3.92
N SER A 261 -5.74 2.28 5.15
CA SER A 261 -6.79 2.89 5.97
C SER A 261 -6.47 2.96 7.45
N HIS A 262 -7.06 3.96 8.10
CA HIS A 262 -7.38 3.91 9.52
C HIS A 262 -8.82 3.44 9.66
N ARG A 263 -9.08 2.46 10.54
CA ARG A 263 -10.45 1.96 10.80
C ARG A 263 -10.73 1.76 12.28
N ARG A 264 -9.91 2.36 13.13
CA ARG A 264 -9.96 2.29 14.59
C ARG A 264 -9.76 3.69 15.14
N THR A 265 -10.75 4.19 15.85
CA THR A 265 -10.74 5.52 16.47
C THR A 265 -10.32 5.48 17.94
N ASP A 266 -10.15 4.30 18.51
CA ASP A 266 -9.52 4.10 19.82
C ASP A 266 -7.99 4.08 19.76
N LEU A 267 -7.43 3.97 18.56
CA LEU A 267 -6.02 4.19 18.30
C LEU A 267 -5.86 5.59 17.71
N SER A 268 -4.77 6.25 18.06
CA SER A 268 -4.48 7.60 17.60
C SER A 268 -2.98 7.82 17.48
N ASN A 269 -2.59 8.96 16.90
CA ASN A 269 -1.20 9.39 16.74
C ASN A 269 -0.37 8.40 15.88
N ARG A 270 -1.01 7.76 14.90
CA ARG A 270 -0.39 6.80 13.98
C ARG A 270 -0.04 7.44 12.65
N VAL A 271 1.20 7.24 12.20
CA VAL A 271 1.68 7.72 10.90
C VAL A 271 2.20 6.56 10.08
N PHE A 272 1.55 6.30 8.95
CA PHE A 272 1.99 5.29 8.00
C PHE A 272 2.53 5.91 6.72
N ARG A 273 3.74 5.53 6.33
CA ARG A 273 4.47 6.17 5.23
C ARG A 273 4.58 5.26 4.01
N ILE A 274 4.07 5.72 2.87
CA ILE A 274 4.09 4.98 1.61
C ILE A 274 5.06 5.68 0.66
N GLU A 275 6.21 5.07 0.39
CA GLU A 275 7.30 5.74 -0.29
C GLU A 275 8.01 4.92 -1.38
N ARG A 276 8.36 5.59 -2.49
CA ARG A 276 9.10 4.99 -3.61
C ARG A 276 8.40 3.76 -4.22
N ASN A 277 7.07 3.69 -4.15
CA ASN A 277 6.33 2.61 -4.76
C ASN A 277 6.00 2.93 -6.21
N ILE A 278 5.91 1.90 -7.04
CA ILE A 278 5.51 2.01 -8.45
C ILE A 278 4.19 1.25 -8.62
N ILE A 279 3.19 1.94 -9.13
CA ILE A 279 1.86 1.42 -9.41
C ILE A 279 1.65 1.55 -10.92
N TYR A 280 1.73 0.44 -11.66
CA TYR A 280 1.81 0.43 -13.12
C TYR A 280 0.64 -0.30 -13.75
N ASN A 281 -0.18 0.39 -14.54
CA ASN A 281 -1.38 -0.18 -15.18
C ASN A 281 -2.31 -0.87 -14.17
N CYS A 282 -2.47 -0.23 -13.02
CA CYS A 282 -3.45 -0.63 -12.03
C CYS A 282 -4.61 0.34 -12.09
N SER A 283 -5.84 -0.12 -11.96
CA SER A 283 -6.97 0.78 -12.09
C SER A 283 -7.05 1.84 -10.99
N LEU A 284 -6.70 1.49 -9.74
CA LEU A 284 -7.04 2.26 -8.54
C LEU A 284 -5.98 2.13 -7.44
N THR A 285 -5.71 3.21 -6.71
CA THR A 285 -5.18 3.17 -5.33
C THR A 285 -6.11 3.96 -4.41
N LYS A 286 -6.29 3.55 -3.14
CA LYS A 286 -7.32 4.13 -2.28
C LYS A 286 -6.92 4.31 -0.81
N SER A 287 -7.61 5.25 -0.18
CA SER A 287 -7.61 5.45 1.26
C SER A 287 -9.02 5.48 1.88
N PRO A 288 -9.57 4.31 2.24
CA PRO A 288 -10.82 4.24 2.98
C PRO A 288 -10.69 4.58 4.46
N GLY A 289 -11.84 4.77 5.11
CA GLY A 289 -12.02 4.45 6.51
C GLY A 289 -12.11 5.66 7.43
N THR A 290 -12.11 5.40 8.72
CA THR A 290 -12.31 6.40 9.78
C THR A 290 -11.22 6.25 10.84
N GLY A 291 -10.55 7.35 11.15
CA GLY A 291 -9.46 7.44 12.11
C GLY A 291 -9.57 8.73 12.93
N THR A 292 -8.47 9.14 13.55
CA THR A 292 -8.42 10.32 14.42
C THR A 292 -7.58 11.46 13.82
N ALA A 293 -7.78 12.69 14.28
CA ALA A 293 -7.20 13.89 13.65
C ALA A 293 -5.67 13.99 13.74
N ASP A 294 -5.06 13.21 14.63
CA ASP A 294 -3.63 13.04 14.85
C ASP A 294 -3.01 11.88 14.04
N ASP A 295 -3.84 11.09 13.37
CA ASP A 295 -3.41 10.05 12.42
C ASP A 295 -3.10 10.62 11.03
N ALA A 296 -2.20 9.95 10.31
CA ALA A 296 -1.90 10.29 8.93
C ALA A 296 -1.38 9.13 8.08
N VAL A 297 -1.71 9.17 6.79
CA VAL A 297 -1.00 8.43 5.75
C VAL A 297 -0.23 9.41 4.89
N VAL A 298 1.04 9.11 4.64
CA VAL A 298 1.97 10.00 3.93
C VAL A 298 2.56 9.29 2.72
N TRP A 299 2.11 9.67 1.53
CA TRP A 299 2.57 9.19 0.23
C TRP A 299 3.69 10.07 -0.29
N VAL A 300 4.90 9.53 -0.44
CA VAL A 300 6.06 10.32 -0.87
C VAL A 300 6.84 9.65 -1.99
N ASN A 301 7.19 10.41 -3.02
CA ASN A 301 8.03 9.92 -4.12
C ASN A 301 7.49 8.63 -4.80
N ASN A 302 6.17 8.41 -4.83
CA ASN A 302 5.59 7.27 -5.55
C ASN A 302 5.36 7.63 -7.02
N ILE A 303 5.35 6.60 -7.87
CA ILE A 303 5.07 6.70 -9.30
C ILE A 303 3.79 5.93 -9.59
N PHE A 304 2.82 6.61 -10.16
CA PHE A 304 1.54 6.06 -10.59
C PHE A 304 1.47 6.18 -12.10
N ILE A 305 1.34 5.06 -12.80
CA ILE A 305 1.24 5.01 -14.25
C ILE A 305 -0.11 4.36 -14.58
N ASN A 306 -0.99 5.12 -15.21
CA ASN A 306 -2.36 4.74 -15.56
C ASN A 306 -3.21 4.28 -14.37
N ALA A 307 -2.95 4.84 -13.19
CA ALA A 307 -3.72 4.61 -11.97
C ALA A 307 -4.35 5.91 -11.47
N PHE A 308 -5.65 5.86 -11.14
CA PHE A 308 -6.31 6.96 -10.45
C PHE A 308 -6.30 6.73 -8.94
N TYR A 309 -6.45 7.80 -8.18
CA TYR A 309 -6.56 7.73 -6.72
C TYR A 309 -8.02 7.87 -6.28
N GLY A 310 -8.52 6.94 -5.45
CA GLY A 310 -9.87 6.99 -4.86
C GLY A 310 -9.81 7.29 -3.37
N ASP A 311 -10.31 8.44 -2.95
CA ASP A 311 -10.18 8.91 -1.57
C ASP A 311 -11.51 9.02 -0.85
N TYR A 312 -11.61 8.38 0.32
CA TYR A 312 -12.81 8.27 1.13
C TYR A 312 -12.49 8.07 2.60
N HIS A 313 -11.47 8.79 3.04
CA HIS A 313 -11.05 8.82 4.42
C HIS A 313 -11.82 9.84 5.25
N HIS A 314 -11.92 9.55 6.54
CA HIS A 314 -12.64 10.36 7.51
C HIS A 314 -11.83 10.58 8.77
N GLY A 315 -11.75 11.84 9.21
CA GLY A 315 -11.19 12.20 10.50
C GLY A 315 -9.66 12.13 10.65
N TRP A 316 -8.89 11.71 9.63
CA TRP A 316 -7.42 11.66 9.64
C TRP A 316 -6.82 12.39 8.43
N LYS A 317 -5.48 12.53 8.35
CA LYS A 317 -4.82 13.32 7.28
C LYS A 317 -4.20 12.46 6.19
N ASN A 318 -4.51 12.74 4.93
CA ASN A 318 -3.82 12.13 3.80
C ASN A 318 -2.86 13.14 3.15
N VAL A 319 -1.57 12.80 3.04
CA VAL A 319 -0.54 13.73 2.55
C VAL A 319 0.20 13.11 1.38
N PHE A 320 0.28 13.83 0.27
CA PHE A 320 1.00 13.45 -0.94
C PHE A 320 2.11 14.47 -1.20
N LEU A 321 3.34 14.00 -1.31
CA LEU A 321 4.51 14.84 -1.50
C LEU A 321 5.40 14.26 -2.61
N HIS A 322 5.73 15.08 -3.61
CA HIS A 322 6.63 14.69 -4.71
C HIS A 322 6.20 13.45 -5.50
N ASN A 323 4.91 13.10 -5.49
CA ASN A 323 4.44 11.96 -6.26
C ASN A 323 4.39 12.32 -7.75
N THR A 324 4.49 11.31 -8.60
CA THR A 324 4.35 11.46 -10.04
C THR A 324 3.18 10.60 -10.53
N TRP A 325 2.24 11.23 -11.22
CA TRP A 325 1.16 10.57 -11.94
C TRP A 325 1.38 10.74 -13.44
N LEU A 326 1.37 9.62 -14.15
CA LEU A 326 1.49 9.56 -15.60
C LEU A 326 0.30 8.81 -16.19
N TYR A 327 -0.40 9.48 -17.10
CA TYR A 327 -1.54 8.92 -17.83
C TYR A 327 -1.20 8.82 -19.31
N ASP A 328 -0.45 7.78 -19.70
CA ASP A 328 -0.12 7.50 -21.11
C ASP A 328 -1.12 6.56 -21.79
N ASP A 329 -2.16 6.12 -21.07
CA ASP A 329 -3.36 5.51 -21.64
C ASP A 329 -4.33 6.60 -22.16
N PRO A 330 -4.71 6.60 -23.45
CA PRO A 330 -5.70 7.55 -23.98
C PRO A 330 -7.11 7.39 -23.39
N HIS A 331 -7.38 6.31 -22.67
CA HIS A 331 -8.64 6.06 -21.96
C HIS A 331 -8.64 6.51 -20.50
N ALA A 332 -7.56 7.13 -20.02
CA ALA A 332 -7.48 7.68 -18.67
C ALA A 332 -8.51 8.80 -18.48
N ASN A 333 -9.49 8.56 -17.61
CA ASN A 333 -10.64 9.48 -17.46
C ASN A 333 -10.48 10.47 -16.31
N VAL A 334 -9.76 10.10 -15.25
CA VAL A 334 -9.75 10.84 -13.98
C VAL A 334 -8.43 10.62 -13.25
N HIS A 335 -7.91 11.69 -12.64
CA HIS A 335 -6.71 11.59 -11.80
C HIS A 335 -7.07 11.22 -10.35
N TYR A 336 -8.05 11.92 -9.78
CA TYR A 336 -8.40 11.77 -8.36
C TYR A 336 -9.94 11.77 -8.18
N LYS A 337 -10.46 10.75 -7.52
CA LYS A 337 -11.87 10.61 -7.15
C LYS A 337 -12.05 10.85 -5.66
N LEU A 338 -12.98 11.73 -5.35
CA LEU A 338 -13.39 12.12 -4.00
C LEU A 338 -14.72 11.42 -3.70
N TRP A 339 -14.66 10.34 -2.92
CA TRP A 339 -15.80 9.50 -2.55
C TRP A 339 -16.13 9.75 -1.09
N GLY A 340 -17.20 10.45 -0.76
CA GLY A 340 -17.63 10.49 0.64
C GLY A 340 -16.71 11.20 1.66
N PHE A 341 -15.45 11.52 1.36
CA PHE A 341 -14.40 11.94 2.31
C PHE A 341 -14.70 13.25 3.08
N ASP A 342 -14.17 13.38 4.29
CA ASP A 342 -14.21 14.61 5.09
C ASP A 342 -12.89 14.93 5.82
N GLY A 343 -11.87 14.08 5.66
CA GLY A 343 -10.54 14.35 6.17
C GLY A 343 -9.72 15.27 5.24
N PRO A 344 -8.74 16.00 5.78
CA PRO A 344 -7.85 16.83 4.97
C PRO A 344 -6.90 16.00 4.11
N ALA A 345 -6.91 16.28 2.80
CA ALA A 345 -5.96 15.77 1.82
C ALA A 345 -5.05 16.88 1.31
N GLN A 346 -3.73 16.71 1.43
CA GLN A 346 -2.73 17.67 0.94
C GLN A 346 -1.95 17.07 -0.21
N VAL A 347 -1.89 17.74 -1.37
CA VAL A 347 -1.12 17.25 -2.52
C VAL A 347 -0.12 18.30 -2.94
N MET A 348 1.16 18.03 -2.70
CA MET A 348 2.20 19.03 -2.78
C MET A 348 3.35 18.60 -3.69
N TYR A 349 3.86 19.55 -4.46
CA TYR A 349 5.06 19.40 -5.29
C TYR A 349 5.04 18.17 -6.19
N SER A 350 3.84 17.76 -6.61
CA SER A 350 3.64 16.57 -7.39
C SER A 350 3.56 16.90 -8.88
N LEU A 351 3.93 15.92 -9.70
CA LEU A 351 3.91 16.02 -11.14
C LEU A 351 2.76 15.17 -11.68
N ILE A 352 1.82 15.80 -12.39
CA ILE A 352 0.73 15.14 -13.08
C ILE A 352 0.94 15.35 -14.57
N VAL A 353 1.17 14.27 -15.31
CA VAL A 353 1.41 14.32 -16.76
C VAL A 353 0.39 13.46 -17.49
N SER A 354 -0.21 14.04 -18.53
CA SER A 354 -0.97 13.27 -19.51
C SER A 354 -0.67 13.77 -20.92
N PRO A 355 -0.03 12.96 -21.78
CA PRO A 355 0.09 13.25 -23.22
C PRO A 355 -1.24 13.14 -23.98
N HIS A 356 -2.32 12.71 -23.32
CA HIS A 356 -3.65 12.59 -23.90
C HIS A 356 -4.63 13.55 -23.23
N SER A 357 -5.83 13.69 -23.82
CA SER A 357 -6.91 14.41 -23.14
C SER A 357 -7.44 13.53 -22.02
N MET A 358 -7.42 14.04 -20.79
CA MET A 358 -8.20 13.43 -19.70
C MET A 358 -9.68 13.84 -19.84
N GLN A 359 -10.61 13.20 -19.13
CA GLN A 359 -11.98 13.73 -19.06
C GLN A 359 -12.12 14.78 -17.95
N MET A 360 -11.40 14.58 -16.85
CA MET A 360 -11.31 15.51 -15.72
C MET A 360 -10.08 15.24 -14.87
N ILE A 361 -9.69 16.21 -14.05
CA ILE A 361 -8.64 16.01 -13.05
C ILE A 361 -9.25 15.46 -11.76
N PHE A 362 -10.29 16.13 -11.26
CA PHE A 362 -10.98 15.78 -10.02
C PHE A 362 -12.43 15.38 -10.28
N GLN A 363 -12.86 14.29 -9.64
CA GLN A 363 -14.26 13.88 -9.63
C GLN A 363 -14.77 13.83 -8.18
N ASN A 364 -15.78 14.63 -7.86
CA ASN A 364 -16.56 14.45 -6.62
C ASN A 364 -17.75 13.55 -6.93
N ALA A 365 -17.66 12.28 -6.53
CA ALA A 365 -18.59 11.23 -6.97
C ALA A 365 -19.76 10.99 -6.02
N ASP A 366 -19.58 11.19 -4.71
CA ASP A 366 -20.61 10.89 -3.68
C ASP A 366 -20.75 11.99 -2.61
N GLY A 367 -20.32 13.22 -2.92
CA GLY A 367 -20.29 14.34 -1.99
C GLY A 367 -21.29 15.46 -2.27
N GLY A 368 -21.61 16.23 -1.23
CA GLY A 368 -22.08 17.60 -1.43
C GLY A 368 -21.04 18.39 -2.23
N VAL A 369 -21.47 19.43 -2.93
CA VAL A 369 -20.60 20.24 -3.80
C VAL A 369 -19.33 20.64 -3.04
N GLU A 370 -19.45 21.01 -1.77
CA GLU A 370 -18.37 21.52 -0.93
C GLU A 370 -17.31 20.51 -0.45
N LYS A 371 -17.42 19.20 -0.74
CA LYS A 371 -16.46 18.22 -0.18
C LYS A 371 -15.03 18.38 -0.69
N TYR A 372 -14.82 18.95 -1.87
CA TYR A 372 -13.48 19.29 -2.35
C TYR A 372 -12.78 20.34 -1.47
N ARG A 373 -13.47 20.96 -0.51
CA ARG A 373 -12.86 21.97 0.37
C ARG A 373 -11.72 21.41 1.20
N GLU A 374 -11.74 20.12 1.52
CA GLU A 374 -10.70 19.45 2.29
C GLU A 374 -9.54 18.93 1.43
N TYR A 375 -9.56 19.21 0.13
CA TYR A 375 -8.48 18.88 -0.80
C TYR A 375 -7.64 20.13 -1.11
N TYR A 376 -6.36 20.08 -0.75
CA TYR A 376 -5.43 21.22 -0.77
C TYR A 376 -4.22 20.92 -1.69
N PRO A 377 -4.37 21.08 -3.02
CA PRO A 377 -3.25 21.03 -3.94
C PRO A 377 -2.35 22.28 -3.78
N GLN A 378 -1.04 22.09 -3.77
CA GLN A 378 -0.08 23.20 -3.68
C GLN A 378 1.17 22.90 -4.52
N ARG A 379 1.57 23.88 -5.34
CA ARG A 379 2.83 23.85 -6.10
C ARG A 379 3.01 22.57 -6.92
N ASN A 380 1.93 22.03 -7.44
CA ASN A 380 1.95 20.90 -8.36
C ASN A 380 2.23 21.39 -9.78
N VAL A 381 2.73 20.48 -10.62
CA VAL A 381 2.84 20.70 -12.06
C VAL A 381 1.83 19.83 -12.77
N TYR A 382 0.97 20.46 -13.55
CA TYR A 382 0.02 19.78 -14.42
C TYR A 382 0.49 19.93 -15.87
N ALA A 383 1.17 18.92 -16.41
CA ALA A 383 1.61 18.88 -17.79
C ALA A 383 0.60 18.09 -18.63
N LEU A 384 -0.42 18.78 -19.14
CA LEU A 384 -1.57 18.16 -19.79
C LEU A 384 -1.58 18.49 -21.28
N ALA A 385 -2.00 17.52 -22.11
CA ALA A 385 -2.13 17.74 -23.54
C ALA A 385 -3.28 18.69 -23.91
N GLN A 386 -4.38 18.69 -23.15
CA GLN A 386 -5.53 19.57 -23.36
C GLN A 386 -6.18 19.98 -22.05
N THR A 387 -6.87 21.13 -22.04
CA THR A 387 -7.69 21.57 -20.91
C THR A 387 -8.99 20.78 -20.83
N THR A 388 -9.24 20.20 -19.68
CA THR A 388 -10.44 19.44 -19.34
C THR A 388 -11.20 20.19 -18.24
N PRO A 389 -12.45 19.84 -17.95
CA PRO A 389 -13.03 20.17 -16.65
C PRO A 389 -12.03 19.82 -15.54
N TRP A 390 -11.78 20.76 -14.65
CA TRP A 390 -10.85 20.59 -13.55
C TRP A 390 -11.50 19.75 -12.45
N LEU A 391 -12.70 20.13 -12.04
CA LEU A 391 -13.55 19.38 -11.13
C LEU A 391 -14.88 19.08 -11.80
N VAL A 392 -15.37 17.85 -11.68
CA VAL A 392 -16.76 17.50 -11.97
C VAL A 392 -17.44 17.02 -10.68
N GLY A 393 -18.50 17.73 -10.28
CA GLY A 393 -19.30 17.40 -9.09
C GLY A 393 -20.46 16.45 -9.37
N VAL A 394 -21.07 15.93 -8.31
CA VAL A 394 -22.21 14.99 -8.35
C VAL A 394 -23.40 15.55 -9.12
N ARG A 395 -23.58 16.88 -9.15
CA ARG A 395 -24.63 17.58 -9.90
C ARG A 395 -24.21 17.94 -11.34
N LYS A 396 -23.13 17.36 -11.85
CA LYS A 396 -22.51 17.67 -13.15
C LYS A 396 -22.04 19.12 -13.30
N GLU A 397 -21.89 19.83 -12.18
CA GLU A 397 -21.16 21.10 -12.16
C GLU A 397 -19.73 20.85 -12.64
N LYS A 398 -19.21 21.77 -13.44
CA LYS A 398 -17.86 21.70 -13.99
C LYS A 398 -17.14 22.99 -13.59
N LEU A 399 -16.00 22.86 -12.94
CA LEU A 399 -15.09 23.98 -12.70
C LEU A 399 -13.94 23.90 -13.69
N THR A 400 -13.50 25.05 -14.19
CA THR A 400 -12.23 25.24 -14.89
C THR A 400 -11.07 25.34 -13.91
N TYR A 401 -9.83 25.30 -14.43
CA TYR A 401 -8.64 25.49 -13.59
C TYR A 401 -8.62 26.87 -12.92
N ASP A 402 -8.98 27.92 -13.66
CA ASP A 402 -8.95 29.29 -13.14
C ASP A 402 -10.00 29.51 -12.04
N GLU A 403 -11.21 28.93 -12.19
CA GLU A 403 -12.23 28.94 -11.13
C GLU A 403 -11.77 28.19 -9.89
N TRP A 404 -11.17 27.01 -10.07
CA TRP A 404 -10.58 26.24 -8.97
C TRP A 404 -9.50 27.02 -8.21
N ARG A 405 -8.62 27.71 -8.94
CA ARG A 405 -7.60 28.59 -8.35
C ARG A 405 -8.20 29.79 -7.64
N ALA A 406 -9.19 30.45 -8.23
CA ALA A 406 -9.85 31.61 -7.66
C ALA A 406 -10.54 31.31 -6.32
N MET A 407 -10.90 30.05 -6.07
CA MET A 407 -11.43 29.58 -4.79
C MET A 407 -10.37 29.42 -3.69
N GLY A 408 -9.10 29.74 -3.97
CA GLY A 408 -7.99 29.64 -3.02
C GLY A 408 -7.62 28.20 -2.67
N LYS A 409 -8.01 27.23 -3.51
CA LYS A 409 -7.76 25.81 -3.28
C LYS A 409 -6.42 25.33 -3.82
N ASP A 410 -5.88 26.03 -4.81
CA ASP A 410 -4.60 25.70 -5.41
C ASP A 410 -3.62 26.87 -5.29
N GLU A 411 -2.65 26.70 -4.38
CA GLU A 411 -1.59 27.69 -4.14
C GLU A 411 -0.33 27.34 -4.94
N GLY A 412 0.03 28.20 -5.88
CA GLY A 412 1.32 28.15 -6.54
C GLY A 412 1.52 27.00 -7.53
N SER A 413 0.52 26.17 -7.85
CA SER A 413 0.66 25.19 -8.93
C SER A 413 0.72 25.85 -10.31
N MET A 414 1.27 25.09 -11.26
CA MET A 414 1.43 25.48 -12.65
C MET A 414 0.71 24.51 -13.58
N LEU A 415 -0.08 25.06 -14.50
CA LEU A 415 -0.67 24.32 -15.61
C LEU A 415 0.14 24.58 -16.89
N LEU A 416 0.81 23.54 -17.38
CA LEU A 416 1.54 23.54 -18.64
C LEU A 416 0.64 22.92 -19.72
N GLN A 417 -0.18 23.75 -20.38
CA GLN A 417 -1.09 23.29 -21.43
C GLN A 417 -0.35 22.85 -22.70
N ASN A 418 -0.88 21.87 -23.42
CA ASN A 418 -0.32 21.32 -24.65
C ASN A 418 1.12 20.81 -24.50
N SER A 419 1.52 20.40 -23.29
CA SER A 419 2.90 20.04 -22.98
C SER A 419 3.09 18.58 -22.57
N GLY A 420 2.01 17.81 -22.41
CA GLY A 420 2.05 16.45 -21.86
C GLY A 420 3.03 15.52 -22.58
N SER A 421 3.06 15.57 -23.92
CA SER A 421 3.99 14.79 -24.74
C SER A 421 5.43 15.33 -24.76
N ALA A 422 5.62 16.61 -24.46
CA ALA A 422 6.95 17.24 -24.38
C ALA A 422 7.58 17.11 -22.97
N ALA A 423 6.75 16.80 -21.96
CA ALA A 423 7.16 16.76 -20.56
C ALA A 423 7.90 15.47 -20.19
N ILE A 424 7.57 14.35 -20.85
CA ILE A 424 8.14 13.02 -20.54
C ILE A 424 8.67 12.36 -21.82
N THR A 425 9.84 11.72 -21.70
CA THR A 425 10.38 10.82 -22.72
C THR A 425 10.20 9.38 -22.25
N ARG A 426 9.56 8.55 -23.08
CA ARG A 426 9.44 7.10 -22.88
C ARG A 426 10.45 6.38 -23.77
N THR A 427 11.24 5.48 -23.19
CA THR A 427 12.16 4.59 -23.92
C THR A 427 11.92 3.17 -23.44
N GLY A 428 11.19 2.36 -24.22
CA GLY A 428 10.70 1.06 -23.76
C GLY A 428 9.73 1.22 -22.58
N ASP A 429 10.05 0.60 -21.45
CA ASP A 429 9.29 0.67 -20.19
C ASP A 429 9.84 1.73 -19.22
N THR A 430 10.84 2.52 -19.65
CA THR A 430 11.45 3.58 -18.84
C THR A 430 10.83 4.94 -19.18
N TYR A 431 10.55 5.72 -18.14
CA TYR A 431 10.05 7.10 -18.26
C TYR A 431 11.08 8.07 -17.66
N SER A 432 11.24 9.23 -18.29
CA SER A 432 12.12 10.30 -17.80
C SER A 432 11.49 11.67 -18.04
N ILE A 433 11.70 12.62 -17.13
CA ILE A 433 11.33 14.02 -17.39
C ILE A 433 12.26 14.54 -18.48
N SER A 434 11.68 15.11 -19.53
CA SER A 434 12.46 15.82 -20.54
C SER A 434 13.20 16.98 -19.89
N SER A 435 14.51 17.08 -20.09
CA SER A 435 15.33 18.21 -19.58
C SER A 435 14.89 19.57 -20.13
N ARG A 436 14.09 19.58 -21.20
CA ARG A 436 13.47 20.77 -21.80
C ARG A 436 12.09 21.08 -21.23
N SER A 437 11.52 20.18 -20.42
CA SER A 437 10.23 20.38 -19.78
C SER A 437 10.33 21.48 -18.73
N PRO A 438 9.43 22.48 -18.72
CA PRO A 438 9.33 23.41 -17.61
C PRO A 438 9.08 22.70 -16.27
N ALA A 439 8.51 21.48 -16.28
CA ALA A 439 8.38 20.64 -15.09
C ALA A 439 9.72 20.27 -14.44
N ALA A 440 10.79 20.12 -15.23
CA ALA A 440 12.13 19.85 -14.72
C ALA A 440 12.73 21.05 -13.95
N GLN A 441 12.20 22.25 -14.21
CA GLN A 441 12.66 23.52 -13.63
C GLN A 441 11.71 24.04 -12.55
N PHE A 442 10.51 23.45 -12.44
CA PHE A 442 9.49 23.82 -11.49
C PHE A 442 9.78 23.22 -10.10
N SER A 443 10.86 23.67 -9.50
CA SER A 443 11.19 23.37 -8.10
C SER A 443 11.38 24.68 -7.36
N ASP A 444 10.28 25.29 -6.99
CA ASP A 444 10.32 26.49 -6.15
C ASP A 444 10.76 26.20 -4.72
N GLY A 445 11.03 24.93 -4.37
CA GLY A 445 11.87 24.55 -3.23
C GLY A 445 11.38 25.08 -1.89
N VAL A 446 10.10 25.45 -1.81
CA VAL A 446 9.50 25.90 -0.57
C VAL A 446 9.37 24.66 0.32
N TYR A 447 10.04 24.66 1.46
CA TYR A 447 9.73 23.66 2.46
C TYR A 447 8.29 23.90 2.90
N THR A 448 7.41 22.93 2.72
CA THR A 448 6.33 22.81 3.69
C THR A 448 7.00 22.38 4.98
N THR A 449 7.31 23.36 5.84
CA THR A 449 7.65 23.07 7.22
C THR A 449 6.41 22.45 7.84
N THR A 450 6.34 21.14 7.77
CA THR A 450 5.44 20.40 8.64
C THR A 450 5.88 20.69 10.07
N ASN A 451 4.97 21.27 10.85
CA ASN A 451 5.14 21.38 12.30
C ASN A 451 5.22 19.98 12.95
N ASP A 452 4.74 18.97 12.24
CA ASP A 452 4.83 17.58 12.62
C ASP A 452 6.17 16.99 12.17
N ALA A 453 7.05 16.73 13.14
CA ALA A 453 8.34 16.09 12.89
C ALA A 453 8.21 14.69 12.27
N ARG A 454 7.06 14.02 12.45
CA ARG A 454 6.78 12.67 11.96
C ARG A 454 6.76 12.57 10.43
N TYR A 455 6.57 13.68 9.70
CA TYR A 455 6.52 13.70 8.23
C TYR A 455 7.86 14.06 7.56
N ARG A 456 8.90 14.40 8.33
CA ARG A 456 10.15 14.95 7.78
C ARG A 456 10.98 13.88 7.06
N VAL A 457 11.52 14.26 5.90
CA VAL A 457 12.53 13.48 5.15
C VAL A 457 13.80 14.31 5.11
N SER A 458 14.80 13.93 5.91
CA SER A 458 16.03 14.71 6.05
C SER A 458 17.14 14.29 5.08
N ARG A 459 16.95 13.20 4.32
CA ARG A 459 17.95 12.60 3.42
C ARG A 459 17.40 12.45 1.99
N ASP A 460 18.24 12.71 0.98
CA ASP A 460 17.87 12.55 -0.44
C ASP A 460 18.05 11.10 -0.87
N PHE A 461 17.77 10.83 -2.15
CA PHE A 461 17.96 9.51 -2.75
C PHE A 461 19.40 8.98 -2.66
N ASN A 462 20.42 9.80 -2.40
CA ASN A 462 21.82 9.38 -2.24
C ASN A 462 22.24 9.23 -0.76
N GLY A 463 21.29 9.28 0.18
CA GLY A 463 21.59 9.30 1.63
C GLY A 463 22.32 10.56 2.10
N LYS A 464 22.45 11.58 1.25
CA LYS A 464 22.98 12.89 1.65
C LYS A 464 21.89 13.64 2.38
N THR A 465 22.26 14.47 3.35
CA THR A 465 21.31 15.43 3.91
C THR A 465 20.65 16.15 2.76
N ARG A 466 19.31 16.09 2.64
CA ARG A 466 18.64 16.84 1.57
C ARG A 466 19.08 18.28 1.73
N PRO A 467 19.58 18.94 0.67
CA PRO A 467 19.65 20.38 0.71
C PRO A 467 18.25 20.90 1.05
N MET A 468 18.15 22.05 1.71
CA MET A 468 16.87 22.68 2.10
C MET A 468 15.90 22.93 0.93
N ARG A 469 16.24 22.56 -0.32
CA ARG A 469 15.50 22.84 -1.55
C ARG A 469 15.69 21.69 -2.54
N PRO A 470 14.89 20.60 -2.49
CA PRO A 470 14.97 19.56 -3.50
C PRO A 470 14.42 20.05 -4.85
N THR A 471 15.13 19.73 -5.93
CA THR A 471 14.63 19.84 -7.31
C THR A 471 13.51 18.82 -7.53
N ALA A 472 12.49 19.14 -8.32
CA ALA A 472 11.21 18.46 -8.29
C ALA A 472 11.26 16.98 -8.71
N GLY A 473 10.54 16.12 -7.96
CA GLY A 473 9.90 14.90 -8.46
C GLY A 473 10.54 13.54 -8.14
N ALA A 474 9.69 12.52 -8.00
CA ALA A 474 10.02 11.09 -7.83
C ALA A 474 10.76 10.42 -9.00
N ILE A 475 10.93 11.09 -10.15
CA ILE A 475 11.60 10.50 -11.33
C ILE A 475 13.13 10.31 -11.10
N GLU A 476 13.62 10.67 -9.91
CA GLU A 476 14.92 10.23 -9.39
C GLU A 476 14.99 8.72 -9.07
N ALA A 477 13.85 8.01 -9.02
CA ALA A 477 13.81 6.55 -8.99
C ALA A 477 13.98 6.00 -10.41
N GLN A 478 15.24 5.92 -10.88
CA GLN A 478 15.60 5.16 -12.08
C GLN A 478 15.65 3.66 -11.80
#